data_AF-A0A8B6BQE9-F1
#
_entry.id   AF-A0A8B6BQE9-F1
#
_cell.length_a   1.000
_cell.length_b   1.000
_cell.length_c   1.000
_cell.angle_alpha   90.00
_cell.angle_beta   90.00
_cell.angle_gamma   90.00
#
_symmetry.space_group_name_H-M   'P 1'
#
loop_
_entity.id
_entity.type
_entity.pdbx_description
1 polymer ?
#
loop_
_entity_poly.entity_id
_entity_poly.type
_entity_poly.pdbx_seq_one_letter_code
_entity_poly.pdbx_strand_id
1 'polypeptide(L)'
;MGSMNNTFSTDFEKKQGTICVVSKVTGKSWEVVPLEESETHPKARFLKLPSGSDKYQVFGLVVPDNMSDEDICKAAEILEGLNCVTNVSIICRQKHSNPHEVIIECVKSENVDTTMNHLDSIGYNDGPAESAEFGIIDGEDIEIKFESNLNLERPKRSPLRMTFYKHLKSTRYFGHLVVVNKAEQGEDILYHGYLKYSVSSARLSLKRSGSLAVYVPKPLEELIGNFPYTIDVPVKALAKFIAWQLTCTNFNSTKWVVLGGYLTDGDSHLYHQICKNVDKQAAKAPQRERCEQYILYWANHHAPLELDKVI
;
A
#
# COMPACT_ATOMS: atom_id res chain seq x y z
N MET A 1 36.75 26.91 2.07
CA MET A 1 35.99 27.99 1.40
C MET A 1 35.77 27.56 -0.04
N GLY A 2 34.52 27.42 -0.43
CA GLY A 2 34.12 27.02 -1.79
C GLY A 2 32.61 26.99 -1.85
N SER A 3 31.98 28.18 -1.94
CA SER A 3 30.55 28.27 -2.18
C SER A 3 30.30 28.09 -3.68
N MET A 4 29.64 27.00 -4.04
CA MET A 4 29.03 26.85 -5.35
C MET A 4 27.85 27.81 -5.45
N ASN A 5 28.04 28.91 -6.19
CA ASN A 5 26.94 29.73 -6.68
C ASN A 5 26.27 28.98 -7.84
N ASN A 6 25.18 28.28 -7.55
CA ASN A 6 24.24 27.87 -8.58
C ASN A 6 23.37 29.08 -8.94
N THR A 7 23.87 29.90 -9.86
CA THR A 7 23.05 30.81 -10.66
C THR A 7 22.07 29.96 -11.47
N PHE A 8 20.80 29.97 -11.07
CA PHE A 8 19.71 29.55 -11.94
C PHE A 8 19.70 30.46 -13.16
N SER A 9 20.09 29.90 -14.31
CA SER A 9 19.88 30.50 -15.62
C SER A 9 18.39 30.76 -15.79
N THR A 10 18.00 32.04 -15.80
CA THR A 10 16.65 32.47 -16.18
C THR A 10 16.53 32.39 -17.69
N ASP A 11 16.35 31.17 -18.21
CA ASP A 11 15.92 30.94 -19.60
C ASP A 11 14.40 31.20 -19.76
N PHE A 12 13.91 32.30 -19.17
CA PHE A 12 12.69 32.97 -19.62
C PHE A 12 13.07 33.84 -20.82
N GLU A 13 13.36 33.19 -21.94
CA GLU A 13 13.39 33.88 -23.23
C GLU A 13 12.08 34.65 -23.40
N LYS A 14 12.20 35.93 -23.78
CA LYS A 14 11.14 36.93 -23.99
C LYS A 14 9.93 36.37 -24.77
N LYS A 15 8.99 35.73 -24.08
CA LYS A 15 7.62 35.57 -24.60
C LYS A 15 6.84 36.79 -24.15
N GLN A 16 6.49 37.65 -25.10
CA GLN A 16 5.51 38.72 -24.91
C GLN A 16 4.25 38.09 -24.32
N GLY A 17 3.88 38.53 -23.13
CA GLY A 17 2.67 38.14 -22.45
C GLY A 17 2.11 39.37 -21.75
N THR A 18 0.79 39.49 -21.80
CA THR A 18 0.07 40.57 -21.14
C THR A 18 -0.26 40.15 -19.71
N ILE A 19 -0.11 41.08 -18.77
CA ILE A 19 -0.56 40.86 -17.39
C ILE A 19 -2.08 41.04 -17.37
N CYS A 20 -2.78 39.98 -17.00
CA CYS A 20 -4.22 40.00 -16.76
C CYS A 20 -4.47 39.74 -15.28
N VAL A 21 -5.51 40.37 -14.74
CA VAL A 21 -5.97 40.08 -13.38
C VAL A 21 -7.37 39.52 -13.46
N VAL A 22 -7.60 38.44 -12.73
CA VAL A 22 -8.91 37.84 -12.56
C VAL A 22 -9.33 37.96 -11.11
N SER A 23 -10.63 38.15 -10.88
CA SER A 23 -11.19 38.11 -9.54
C SER A 23 -12.38 37.16 -9.48
N LYS A 24 -12.65 36.70 -8.28
CA LYS A 24 -13.84 35.90 -7.96
C LYS A 24 -14.38 36.33 -6.62
N VAL A 25 -15.67 36.63 -6.59
CA VAL A 25 -16.45 36.68 -5.35
C VAL A 25 -16.77 35.24 -4.95
N THR A 26 -16.63 34.92 -3.67
CA THR A 26 -16.88 33.56 -3.15
C THR A 26 -18.24 33.03 -3.64
N GLY A 27 -18.22 31.89 -4.35
CA GLY A 27 -19.43 31.26 -4.91
C GLY A 27 -19.88 31.73 -6.30
N LYS A 28 -19.15 32.65 -6.95
CA LYS A 28 -19.38 33.07 -8.34
C LYS A 28 -18.31 32.53 -9.30
N SER A 29 -18.48 32.73 -10.61
CA SER A 29 -17.46 32.43 -11.62
C SER A 29 -16.30 33.43 -11.56
N TRP A 30 -15.14 33.04 -12.07
CA TRP A 30 -14.02 33.96 -12.30
C TRP A 30 -14.36 34.96 -13.40
N GLU A 31 -13.88 36.19 -13.25
CA GLU A 31 -14.01 37.24 -14.26
C GLU A 31 -12.68 38.00 -14.42
N VAL A 32 -12.36 38.40 -15.65
CA VAL A 32 -11.23 39.28 -15.93
C VAL A 32 -11.59 40.69 -15.46
N VAL A 33 -10.71 41.29 -14.67
CA VAL A 33 -10.91 42.62 -14.08
C VAL A 33 -9.92 43.60 -14.71
N PRO A 34 -10.39 44.77 -15.18
CA PRO A 34 -9.50 45.76 -15.77
C PRO A 34 -8.52 46.32 -14.74
N LEU A 35 -7.27 46.52 -15.19
CA LEU A 35 -6.25 47.25 -14.45
C LEU A 35 -6.29 48.72 -14.88
N GLU A 36 -6.66 49.60 -13.95
CA GLU A 36 -6.67 51.05 -14.15
C GLU A 36 -5.28 51.63 -13.85
N GLU A 37 -4.83 52.61 -14.64
CA GLU A 37 -3.58 53.33 -14.35
C GLU A 37 -3.82 54.41 -13.31
N SER A 38 -2.89 54.55 -12.36
CA SER A 38 -2.96 55.63 -11.37
C SER A 38 -2.57 56.97 -11.99
N GLU A 39 -3.45 57.96 -11.91
CA GLU A 39 -3.12 59.35 -12.29
C GLU A 39 -2.04 59.96 -11.38
N THR A 40 -1.94 59.51 -10.12
CA THR A 40 -1.03 60.07 -9.11
C THR A 40 0.28 59.29 -8.98
N HIS A 41 0.32 58.03 -9.44
CA HIS A 41 1.48 57.16 -9.34
C HIS A 41 1.71 56.42 -10.68
N PRO A 42 2.53 56.96 -11.60
CA PRO A 42 2.66 56.47 -12.98
C PRO A 42 3.16 55.01 -13.13
N LYS A 43 3.59 54.37 -12.03
CA LYS A 43 4.01 52.95 -11.99
C LYS A 43 3.02 52.05 -11.25
N ALA A 44 1.98 52.61 -10.64
CA ALA A 44 0.96 51.85 -9.92
C ALA A 44 -0.21 51.56 -10.85
N ARG A 45 -0.66 50.30 -10.83
CA ARG A 45 -1.91 49.87 -11.44
C ARG A 45 -2.89 49.55 -10.31
N PHE A 46 -4.13 49.99 -10.45
CA PHE A 46 -5.20 49.71 -9.50
C PHE A 46 -6.15 48.67 -10.07
N LEU A 47 -6.62 47.82 -9.16
CA LEU A 47 -7.66 46.84 -9.46
C LEU A 47 -8.98 47.37 -8.93
N LYS A 48 -9.98 47.47 -9.80
CA LYS A 48 -11.33 47.83 -9.40
C LYS A 48 -12.15 46.57 -9.13
N LEU A 49 -12.24 46.18 -7.86
CA LEU A 49 -13.02 45.01 -7.47
C LEU A 49 -14.53 45.27 -7.63
N PRO A 50 -15.32 44.26 -8.04
CA PRO A 50 -16.77 44.39 -8.15
C PRO A 50 -17.40 44.73 -6.79
N SER A 51 -18.28 45.72 -6.73
CA SER A 51 -18.97 46.10 -5.48
C SER A 51 -19.90 44.99 -4.97
N GLY A 52 -20.06 44.87 -3.64
CA GLY A 52 -21.08 44.01 -3.02
C GLY A 52 -20.57 42.75 -2.34
N SER A 53 -19.27 42.64 -2.08
CA SER A 53 -18.69 41.60 -1.23
C SER A 53 -17.59 42.17 -0.35
N ASP A 54 -17.28 41.47 0.74
CA ASP A 54 -16.14 41.71 1.62
C ASP A 54 -14.99 40.71 1.37
N LYS A 55 -15.21 39.69 0.53
CA LYS A 55 -14.26 38.59 0.30
C LYS A 55 -14.07 38.31 -1.19
N TYR A 56 -12.84 38.53 -1.63
CA TYR A 56 -12.41 38.33 -3.01
C TYR A 56 -11.21 37.40 -3.07
N GLN A 57 -11.17 36.55 -4.09
CA GLN A 57 -9.96 35.88 -4.54
C GLN A 57 -9.47 36.61 -5.79
N VAL A 58 -8.15 36.82 -5.88
CA VAL A 58 -7.52 37.55 -7.00
C VAL A 58 -6.30 36.78 -7.45
N PHE A 59 -6.16 36.56 -8.75
CA PHE A 59 -4.93 36.05 -9.37
C PHE A 59 -4.40 37.04 -10.41
N GLY A 60 -3.10 37.31 -10.35
CA GLY A 60 -2.37 37.97 -11.42
C GLY A 60 -1.73 36.91 -12.32
N LEU A 61 -2.07 36.92 -13.60
CA LEU A 61 -1.63 35.94 -14.58
C LEU A 61 -0.85 36.65 -15.70
N VAL A 62 0.27 36.07 -16.12
CA VAL A 62 0.95 36.46 -17.36
C VAL A 62 0.46 35.51 -18.44
N VAL A 63 -0.31 36.02 -19.39
CA VAL A 63 -0.98 35.22 -20.42
C VAL A 63 -0.55 35.64 -21.82
N PRO A 64 -0.65 34.78 -22.83
CA PRO A 64 -0.39 35.18 -24.22
C PRO A 64 -1.33 36.30 -24.67
N ASP A 65 -0.85 37.22 -25.51
CA ASP A 65 -1.57 38.45 -25.92
C ASP A 65 -2.92 38.22 -26.63
N ASN A 66 -3.22 36.98 -27.04
CA ASN A 66 -4.45 36.60 -27.74
C ASN A 66 -5.29 35.56 -26.98
N MET A 67 -5.02 35.35 -25.69
CA MET A 67 -5.82 34.43 -24.88
C MET A 67 -7.21 35.03 -24.60
N SER A 68 -8.27 34.25 -24.79
CA SER A 68 -9.63 34.71 -24.54
C SER A 68 -9.89 34.85 -23.04
N ASP A 69 -10.75 35.79 -22.64
CA ASP A 69 -11.16 35.93 -21.23
C ASP A 69 -11.71 34.62 -20.65
N GLU A 70 -12.41 33.82 -21.46
CA GLU A 70 -12.92 32.50 -21.07
C GLU A 70 -11.77 31.54 -20.71
N ASP A 71 -10.71 31.50 -21.52
CA ASP A 71 -9.55 30.64 -21.27
C ASP A 71 -8.71 31.14 -20.08
N ILE A 72 -8.62 32.46 -19.89
CA ILE A 72 -7.97 33.06 -18.71
C ILE A 72 -8.73 32.67 -17.44
N CYS A 73 -10.06 32.76 -17.45
CA CYS A 73 -10.90 32.34 -16.33
C CYS A 73 -10.80 30.83 -16.08
N LYS A 74 -10.77 29.98 -17.12
CA LYS A 74 -10.52 28.54 -16.96
C LYS A 74 -9.15 28.26 -16.34
N ALA A 75 -8.11 28.99 -16.75
CA ALA A 75 -6.79 28.87 -16.13
C ALA A 75 -6.83 29.23 -14.64
N ALA A 76 -7.57 30.29 -14.28
CA ALA A 76 -7.80 30.68 -12.90
C ALA A 76 -8.55 29.61 -12.09
N GLU A 77 -9.59 28.99 -12.66
CA GLU A 77 -10.30 27.87 -12.05
C GLU A 77 -9.38 26.67 -11.77
N ILE A 78 -8.50 26.35 -12.72
CA ILE A 78 -7.49 25.29 -12.56
C ILE A 78 -6.52 25.64 -11.43
N LEU A 79 -6.00 26.88 -11.40
CA LEU A 79 -5.07 27.34 -10.37
C LEU A 79 -5.72 27.38 -8.97
N GLU A 80 -6.98 27.80 -8.88
CA GLU A 80 -7.75 27.71 -7.65
C GLU A 80 -7.88 26.26 -7.18
N GLY A 81 -8.19 25.35 -8.10
CA GLY A 81 -8.22 23.92 -7.86
C GLY A 81 -6.89 23.40 -7.30
N LEU A 82 -5.76 23.82 -7.89
CA LEU A 82 -4.41 23.46 -7.45
C LEU A 82 -4.08 23.98 -6.05
N ASN A 83 -4.53 25.18 -5.67
CA ASN A 83 -4.38 25.70 -4.31
C ASN A 83 -5.20 24.95 -3.26
N CYS A 84 -6.19 24.16 -3.68
CA CYS A 84 -7.02 23.34 -2.80
C CYS A 84 -6.53 21.90 -2.68
N VAL A 85 -5.40 21.58 -3.32
CA VAL A 85 -4.84 20.23 -3.33
C VAL A 85 -4.18 19.91 -1.99
N THR A 86 -4.56 18.76 -1.44
CA THR A 86 -3.91 18.13 -0.30
C THR A 86 -3.12 16.93 -0.81
N ASN A 87 -1.88 16.80 -0.40
CA ASN A 87 -1.08 15.63 -0.74
C ASN A 87 -1.46 14.45 0.15
N VAL A 88 -1.75 13.32 -0.48
CA VAL A 88 -2.23 12.09 0.15
C VAL A 88 -1.53 10.87 -0.41
N SER A 89 -1.58 9.79 0.35
CA SER A 89 -1.17 8.46 -0.07
C SER A 89 -2.27 7.45 0.26
N ILE A 90 -2.32 6.37 -0.52
CA ILE A 90 -3.16 5.21 -0.24
C ILE A 90 -2.32 4.15 0.46
N ILE A 91 -2.76 3.75 1.63
CA ILE A 91 -2.21 2.63 2.39
C ILE A 91 -3.12 1.41 2.15
N CYS A 92 -2.52 0.26 1.85
CA CYS A 92 -3.22 -1.01 1.74
C CYS A 92 -2.49 -2.06 2.58
N ARG A 93 -3.06 -2.46 3.70
CA ARG A 93 -2.44 -3.43 4.62
C ARG A 93 -3.33 -4.66 4.79
N GLN A 94 -2.69 -5.80 5.01
CA GLN A 94 -3.34 -7.08 5.26
C GLN A 94 -3.11 -7.50 6.70
N LYS A 95 -4.11 -8.19 7.26
CA LYS A 95 -4.02 -8.67 8.63
C LYS A 95 -3.14 -9.90 8.71
N HIS A 96 -2.18 -9.91 9.64
CA HIS A 96 -1.23 -11.01 9.77
C HIS A 96 -1.90 -12.35 10.11
N SER A 97 -2.90 -12.32 11.00
CA SER A 97 -3.65 -13.53 11.37
C SER A 97 -4.55 -14.06 10.25
N ASN A 98 -4.89 -13.23 9.27
CA ASN A 98 -5.77 -13.58 8.16
C ASN A 98 -5.45 -12.70 6.95
N PRO A 99 -4.58 -13.14 6.03
CA PRO A 99 -4.17 -12.35 4.87
C PRO A 99 -5.32 -11.99 3.91
N HIS A 100 -6.48 -12.63 4.05
CA HIS A 100 -7.68 -12.24 3.31
C HIS A 100 -8.32 -10.96 3.86
N GLU A 101 -8.11 -10.61 5.13
CA GLU A 101 -8.59 -9.33 5.68
C GLU A 101 -7.68 -8.19 5.24
N VAL A 102 -8.26 -7.18 4.59
CA VAL A 102 -7.55 -6.01 4.08
C VAL A 102 -8.16 -4.72 4.63
N ILE A 103 -7.29 -3.76 4.90
CA ILE A 103 -7.64 -2.37 5.18
C ILE A 103 -7.04 -1.47 4.11
N ILE A 104 -7.86 -0.55 3.61
CA ILE A 104 -7.45 0.45 2.63
C ILE A 104 -7.74 1.83 3.21
N GLU A 105 -6.72 2.67 3.31
CA GLU A 105 -6.85 4.04 3.83
C GLU A 105 -6.28 5.06 2.87
N CYS A 106 -7.02 6.15 2.66
CA CYS A 106 -6.45 7.37 2.10
C CYS A 106 -6.13 8.32 3.25
N VAL A 107 -4.87 8.69 3.37
CA VAL A 107 -4.36 9.56 4.43
C VAL A 107 -3.54 10.69 3.85
N LYS A 108 -3.48 11.83 4.55
CA LYS A 108 -2.52 12.90 4.21
C LYS A 108 -1.10 12.36 4.33
N SER A 109 -0.21 12.74 3.42
CA SER A 109 1.17 12.22 3.37
C SER A 109 1.90 12.36 4.71
N GLU A 110 1.71 13.49 5.39
CA GLU A 110 2.27 13.78 6.72
C GLU A 110 1.83 12.81 7.84
N ASN A 111 0.76 12.04 7.62
CA ASN A 111 0.19 11.09 8.57
C ASN A 111 0.42 9.63 8.16
N VAL A 112 1.21 9.36 7.12
CA VAL A 112 1.48 7.98 6.67
C VAL A 112 2.14 7.16 7.77
N ASP A 113 3.25 7.63 8.33
CA ASP A 113 4.01 6.90 9.35
C ASP A 113 3.19 6.62 10.61
N THR A 114 2.43 7.62 11.08
CA THR A 114 1.57 7.46 12.27
C THR A 114 0.44 6.47 12.02
N THR A 115 -0.14 6.48 10.81
CA THR A 115 -1.17 5.52 10.41
C THR A 115 -0.60 4.11 10.28
N MET A 116 0.56 3.93 9.63
CA MET A 116 1.23 2.64 9.47
C MET A 116 1.55 2.02 10.83
N ASN A 117 2.15 2.79 11.75
CA ASN A 117 2.43 2.32 13.12
C ASN A 117 1.15 1.91 13.87
N HIS A 118 0.05 2.65 13.67
CA HIS A 118 -1.23 2.28 14.26
C HIS A 118 -1.75 0.96 13.68
N LEU A 119 -1.71 0.79 12.36
CA LEU A 119 -2.14 -0.45 11.69
C LEU A 119 -1.33 -1.65 12.13
N ASP A 120 -0.01 -1.49 12.27
CA ASP A 120 0.86 -2.54 12.78
C ASP A 120 0.47 -2.95 14.21
N SER A 121 0.13 -1.97 15.07
CA SER A 121 -0.27 -2.23 16.45
C SER A 121 -1.59 -3.02 16.59
N ILE A 122 -2.45 -2.96 15.57
CA ILE A 122 -3.73 -3.70 15.53
C ILE A 122 -3.65 -4.95 14.63
N GLY A 123 -2.45 -5.34 14.20
CA GLY A 123 -2.20 -6.59 13.47
C GLY A 123 -2.33 -6.52 11.96
N TYR A 124 -2.37 -5.32 11.37
CA TYR A 124 -2.33 -5.07 9.92
C TYR A 124 -0.93 -4.65 9.46
N ASN A 125 0.02 -5.56 9.65
CA ASN A 125 1.46 -5.37 9.43
C ASN A 125 2.00 -6.05 8.16
N ASP A 126 1.16 -6.77 7.42
CA ASP A 126 1.52 -7.42 6.16
C ASP A 126 0.93 -6.68 4.94
N GLY A 127 1.29 -7.13 3.73
CA GLY A 127 0.81 -6.55 2.47
C GLY A 127 1.72 -5.45 1.91
N PRO A 128 1.29 -4.77 0.83
CA PRO A 128 2.09 -3.72 0.21
C PRO A 128 2.31 -2.52 1.14
N ALA A 129 3.35 -1.75 0.83
CA ALA A 129 3.53 -0.42 1.40
C ALA A 129 2.49 0.57 0.86
N GLU A 130 2.61 1.83 1.27
CA GLU A 130 1.84 2.94 0.74
C GLU A 130 2.10 3.20 -0.75
N SER A 131 1.14 3.84 -1.41
CA SER A 131 1.30 4.37 -2.76
C SER A 131 2.26 5.55 -2.78
N ALA A 132 2.75 5.87 -3.97
CA ALA A 132 3.33 7.19 -4.21
C ALA A 132 2.32 8.29 -3.86
N GLU A 133 2.85 9.40 -3.37
CA GLU A 133 2.08 10.59 -3.04
C GLU A 133 1.38 11.17 -4.28
N PHE A 134 0.14 11.63 -4.10
CA PHE A 134 -0.61 12.36 -5.12
C PHE A 134 -1.50 13.42 -4.49
N GLY A 135 -1.82 14.45 -5.29
CA GLY A 135 -2.69 15.53 -4.83
C GLY A 135 -4.17 15.20 -4.94
N ILE A 136 -5.00 15.51 -3.94
CA ILE A 136 -6.45 15.36 -3.96
C ILE A 136 -7.16 16.62 -3.44
N ILE A 137 -8.34 16.93 -3.97
CA ILE A 137 -9.17 18.03 -3.49
C ILE A 137 -10.22 17.51 -2.50
N ASP A 138 -10.58 18.33 -1.53
CA ASP A 138 -11.67 18.08 -0.59
C ASP A 138 -12.98 17.72 -1.30
N GLY A 139 -13.56 16.56 -0.96
CA GLY A 139 -14.77 16.01 -1.56
C GLY A 139 -14.57 15.18 -2.83
N GLU A 140 -13.33 14.95 -3.31
CA GLU A 140 -13.09 14.09 -4.47
C GLU A 140 -13.22 12.60 -4.14
N ASP A 141 -13.74 11.84 -5.10
CA ASP A 141 -13.85 10.39 -5.04
C ASP A 141 -12.59 9.71 -5.57
N ILE A 142 -12.10 8.76 -4.78
CA ILE A 142 -11.06 7.81 -5.16
C ILE A 142 -11.76 6.53 -5.58
N GLU A 143 -11.61 6.16 -6.85
CA GLU A 143 -12.09 4.88 -7.37
C GLU A 143 -11.00 3.83 -7.21
N ILE A 144 -11.33 2.74 -6.50
CA ILE A 144 -10.44 1.62 -6.20
C ILE A 144 -11.00 0.34 -6.84
N LYS A 145 -10.13 -0.37 -7.55
CA LYS A 145 -10.42 -1.64 -8.19
C LYS A 145 -9.34 -2.65 -7.86
N PHE A 146 -9.73 -3.90 -7.75
CA PHE A 146 -8.78 -5.00 -7.74
C PHE A 146 -8.79 -5.67 -9.12
N GLU A 147 -7.59 -5.87 -9.67
CA GLU A 147 -7.35 -6.51 -10.96
C GLU A 147 -6.58 -7.82 -10.78
N SER A 148 -6.60 -8.64 -11.85
CA SER A 148 -6.03 -10.00 -11.88
C SER A 148 -6.80 -10.97 -10.99
N ASN A 149 -6.11 -11.79 -10.19
CA ASN A 149 -6.71 -12.95 -9.54
C ASN A 149 -7.27 -12.67 -8.13
N LEU A 150 -7.16 -11.43 -7.65
CA LEU A 150 -7.73 -11.01 -6.37
C LEU A 150 -8.87 -10.02 -6.62
N ASN A 151 -9.89 -10.08 -5.76
CA ASN A 151 -10.96 -9.09 -5.74
C ASN A 151 -11.47 -8.87 -4.31
N LEU A 152 -12.24 -7.82 -4.09
CA LEU A 152 -12.96 -7.62 -2.83
C LEU A 152 -14.24 -8.44 -2.82
N GLU A 153 -14.50 -9.12 -1.71
CA GLU A 153 -15.76 -9.78 -1.44
C GLU A 153 -16.88 -8.75 -1.29
N ARG A 154 -17.58 -8.47 -2.39
CA ARG A 154 -18.65 -7.47 -2.43
C ARG A 154 -19.85 -7.99 -3.22
N PRO A 155 -21.09 -7.67 -2.80
CA PRO A 155 -22.31 -8.11 -3.48
C PRO A 155 -22.46 -7.53 -4.89
N LYS A 156 -21.76 -6.44 -5.21
CA LYS A 156 -21.73 -5.82 -6.54
C LYS A 156 -20.29 -5.71 -7.01
N ARG A 157 -20.01 -6.12 -8.26
CA ARG A 157 -18.72 -5.95 -8.97
C ARG A 157 -18.42 -4.49 -9.35
N SER A 158 -19.01 -3.52 -8.65
CA SER A 158 -18.73 -2.11 -8.85
C SER A 158 -17.40 -1.75 -8.16
N PRO A 159 -16.67 -0.76 -8.69
CA PRO A 159 -15.50 -0.20 -8.02
C PRO A 159 -15.82 0.19 -6.57
N LEU A 160 -14.83 0.11 -5.69
CA LEU A 160 -14.91 0.76 -4.38
C LEU A 160 -14.72 2.27 -4.60
N ARG A 161 -15.58 3.08 -3.99
CA ARG A 161 -15.47 4.54 -4.03
C ARG A 161 -15.27 5.05 -2.62
N MET A 162 -14.22 5.83 -2.43
CA MET A 162 -13.85 6.45 -1.17
C MET A 162 -13.74 7.96 -1.38
N THR A 163 -14.59 8.73 -0.72
CA THR A 163 -14.54 10.20 -0.80
C THR A 163 -13.55 10.75 0.21
N PHE A 164 -12.62 11.58 -0.23
CA PHE A 164 -11.67 12.25 0.66
C PHE A 164 -12.27 13.53 1.23
N TYR A 165 -12.10 13.74 2.53
CA TYR A 165 -12.44 15.00 3.18
C TYR A 165 -11.28 15.50 4.04
N LYS A 166 -10.82 16.72 3.80
CA LYS A 166 -9.61 17.30 4.42
C LYS A 166 -9.69 17.43 5.94
N HIS A 167 -10.91 17.48 6.48
CA HIS A 167 -11.19 17.62 7.91
C HIS A 167 -11.23 16.27 8.63
N LEU A 168 -11.31 15.16 7.90
CA LEU A 168 -11.19 13.82 8.44
C LEU A 168 -9.71 13.42 8.52
N LYS A 169 -9.37 12.57 9.49
CA LYS A 169 -8.01 12.02 9.64
C LYS A 169 -7.65 11.12 8.46
N SER A 170 -8.59 10.25 8.09
CA SER A 170 -8.48 9.36 6.94
C SER A 170 -9.86 9.00 6.42
N THR A 171 -9.91 8.57 5.17
CA THR A 171 -11.03 7.80 4.62
C THR A 171 -10.59 6.34 4.58
N ARG A 172 -11.39 5.44 5.14
CA ARG A 172 -11.01 4.05 5.40
C ARG A 172 -12.05 3.06 4.90
N TYR A 173 -11.58 1.93 4.40
CA TYR A 173 -12.37 0.77 4.05
C TYR A 173 -11.79 -0.51 4.65
N PHE A 174 -12.66 -1.37 5.15
CA PHE A 174 -12.33 -2.73 5.59
C PHE A 174 -13.05 -3.73 4.69
N GLY A 175 -12.36 -4.77 4.28
CA GLY A 175 -12.95 -5.82 3.45
C GLY A 175 -12.19 -7.12 3.49
N HIS A 176 -12.71 -8.08 2.73
CA HIS A 176 -12.11 -9.39 2.53
C HIS A 176 -11.70 -9.56 1.07
N LEU A 177 -10.52 -10.14 0.85
CA LEU A 177 -10.01 -10.51 -0.45
C LEU A 177 -10.45 -11.93 -0.79
N VAL A 178 -10.99 -12.08 -1.99
CA VAL A 178 -11.35 -13.36 -2.59
C VAL A 178 -10.50 -13.61 -3.82
N VAL A 179 -10.15 -14.88 -4.01
CA VAL A 179 -9.48 -15.34 -5.22
C VAL A 179 -10.53 -15.55 -6.30
N VAL A 180 -10.35 -14.91 -7.46
CA VAL A 180 -11.33 -14.92 -8.55
C VAL A 180 -11.31 -16.26 -9.29
N ASN A 181 -10.11 -16.72 -9.65
CA ASN A 181 -9.89 -17.97 -10.35
C ASN A 181 -8.66 -18.71 -9.78
N LYS A 182 -8.92 -19.70 -8.92
CA LYS A 182 -7.87 -20.52 -8.32
C LYS A 182 -7.04 -21.31 -9.36
N ALA A 183 -7.62 -21.64 -10.51
CA ALA A 183 -6.98 -22.44 -11.55
C ALA A 183 -6.08 -21.63 -12.49
N GLU A 184 -6.23 -20.30 -12.54
CA GLU A 184 -5.49 -19.43 -13.46
C GLU A 184 -4.07 -19.09 -12.99
N GLN A 185 -3.73 -19.35 -11.71
CA GLN A 185 -2.37 -19.14 -11.22
C GLN A 185 -1.59 -20.45 -11.18
N GLY A 186 -0.42 -20.44 -11.82
CA GLY A 186 0.50 -21.58 -11.92
C GLY A 186 1.11 -22.01 -10.57
N GLU A 187 2.32 -22.56 -10.61
CA GLU A 187 2.98 -23.19 -9.46
C GLU A 187 3.38 -22.25 -8.31
N ASP A 188 3.10 -20.95 -8.43
CA ASP A 188 3.44 -19.95 -7.42
C ASP A 188 2.72 -20.22 -6.08
N ILE A 189 3.38 -19.91 -4.96
CA ILE A 189 2.86 -20.19 -3.60
C ILE A 189 1.87 -19.12 -3.11
N LEU A 190 1.78 -17.99 -3.83
CA LEU A 190 0.89 -16.87 -3.51
C LEU A 190 -0.11 -16.63 -4.63
N TYR A 191 -1.35 -16.33 -4.26
CA TYR A 191 -2.29 -15.64 -5.12
C TYR A 191 -1.88 -14.17 -5.28
N HIS A 192 -1.85 -13.66 -6.52
CA HIS A 192 -1.41 -12.30 -6.81
C HIS A 192 -2.52 -11.43 -7.40
N GLY A 193 -2.53 -10.16 -7.05
CA GLY A 193 -3.41 -9.17 -7.66
C GLY A 193 -2.88 -7.76 -7.51
N TYR A 194 -3.60 -6.81 -8.11
CA TYR A 194 -3.25 -5.40 -8.04
C TYR A 194 -4.43 -4.59 -7.55
N LEU A 195 -4.23 -3.84 -6.46
CA LEU A 195 -5.11 -2.73 -6.13
C LEU A 195 -4.74 -1.57 -7.04
N LYS A 196 -5.67 -1.13 -7.88
CA LYS A 196 -5.55 0.07 -8.71
C LYS A 196 -6.43 1.17 -8.18
N TYR A 197 -5.89 2.37 -8.13
CA TYR A 197 -6.63 3.56 -7.74
C TYR A 197 -6.60 4.61 -8.84
N SER A 198 -7.67 5.39 -8.93
CA SER A 198 -7.75 6.55 -9.79
C SER A 198 -8.64 7.63 -9.19
N VAL A 199 -8.21 8.88 -9.30
CA VAL A 199 -9.03 10.04 -8.98
C VAL A 199 -9.45 10.70 -10.29
N SER A 200 -10.73 10.61 -10.61
CA SER A 200 -11.32 11.30 -11.75
C SER A 200 -11.89 12.63 -11.29
N SER A 201 -11.33 13.72 -11.76
CA SER A 201 -11.85 15.06 -11.50
C SER A 201 -11.96 15.82 -12.80
N ALA A 202 -13.12 16.44 -13.02
CA ALA A 202 -13.27 17.40 -14.10
C ALA A 202 -12.44 18.68 -13.85
N ARG A 203 -12.01 18.93 -12.60
CA ARG A 203 -11.38 20.19 -12.18
C ARG A 203 -9.86 20.21 -12.37
N LEU A 204 -9.22 19.04 -12.36
CA LEU A 204 -7.78 18.90 -12.58
C LEU A 204 -7.53 17.96 -13.74
N SER A 205 -6.86 18.44 -14.79
CA SER A 205 -6.49 17.65 -15.98
C SER A 205 -5.38 16.62 -15.73
N LEU A 206 -4.81 16.61 -14.52
CA LEU A 206 -3.78 15.65 -14.11
C LEU A 206 -4.42 14.31 -13.74
N LYS A 207 -4.11 13.28 -14.53
CA LYS A 207 -4.46 11.89 -14.21
C LYS A 207 -3.67 11.45 -12.97
N ARG A 208 -4.40 11.18 -11.89
CA ARG A 208 -3.83 10.72 -10.61
C ARG A 208 -4.25 9.28 -10.40
N SER A 209 -3.35 8.37 -10.69
CA SER A 209 -3.60 6.93 -10.61
C SER A 209 -2.33 6.18 -10.29
N GLY A 210 -2.48 5.03 -9.65
CA GLY A 210 -1.37 4.13 -9.38
C GLY A 210 -1.85 2.73 -9.07
N SER A 211 -0.91 1.87 -8.67
CA SER A 211 -1.21 0.48 -8.33
C SER A 211 -0.30 -0.04 -7.23
N LEU A 212 -0.86 -0.90 -6.37
CA LEU A 212 -0.17 -1.63 -5.32
C LEU A 212 -0.35 -3.12 -5.56
N ALA A 213 0.74 -3.88 -5.49
CA ALA A 213 0.69 -5.34 -5.61
C ALA A 213 0.22 -5.96 -4.29
N VAL A 214 -0.76 -6.84 -4.34
CA VAL A 214 -1.37 -7.48 -3.17
C VAL A 214 -1.25 -8.99 -3.32
N TYR A 215 -0.98 -9.69 -2.21
CA TYR A 215 -0.69 -11.12 -2.23
C TYR A 215 -1.48 -11.85 -1.15
N VAL A 216 -2.01 -13.03 -1.48
CA VAL A 216 -2.72 -13.89 -0.52
C VAL A 216 -2.09 -15.29 -0.60
N PRO A 217 -1.61 -15.88 0.51
CA PRO A 217 -1.07 -17.23 0.49
C PRO A 217 -2.08 -18.26 0.01
N LYS A 218 -1.62 -19.27 -0.75
CA LYS A 218 -2.46 -20.42 -1.07
C LYS A 218 -2.74 -21.25 0.20
N PRO A 219 -3.96 -21.81 0.36
CA PRO A 219 -4.23 -22.79 1.40
C PRO A 219 -3.19 -23.91 1.39
N LEU A 220 -2.77 -24.35 2.58
CA LEU A 220 -1.75 -25.38 2.72
C LEU A 220 -2.18 -26.69 2.03
N GLU A 221 -3.47 -26.99 2.02
CA GLU A 221 -4.06 -28.16 1.37
C GLU A 221 -3.84 -28.17 -0.15
N GLU A 222 -3.87 -26.99 -0.80
CA GLU A 222 -3.62 -26.83 -2.24
C GLU A 222 -2.13 -26.95 -2.57
N LEU A 223 -1.26 -26.50 -1.65
CA LEU A 223 0.19 -26.68 -1.77
C LEU A 223 0.60 -28.16 -1.58
N ILE A 224 -0.05 -28.86 -0.65
CA ILE A 224 0.21 -30.27 -0.36
C ILE A 224 -0.38 -31.19 -1.45
N GLY A 225 -1.52 -30.83 -2.06
CA GLY A 225 -2.20 -31.63 -3.10
C GLY A 225 -1.41 -31.90 -4.38
N ASN A 226 -0.40 -31.08 -4.71
CA ASN A 226 0.41 -31.21 -5.93
C ASN A 226 1.80 -31.84 -5.73
N PHE A 227 2.15 -32.26 -4.52
CA PHE A 227 3.37 -33.05 -4.32
C PHE A 227 3.08 -34.51 -4.69
N PRO A 228 3.93 -35.17 -5.51
CA PRO A 228 3.79 -36.60 -5.75
C PRO A 228 3.97 -37.32 -4.43
N TYR A 229 2.86 -37.78 -3.86
CA TYR A 229 2.79 -38.46 -2.57
C TYR A 229 3.52 -39.81 -2.66
N THR A 230 4.82 -39.78 -2.37
CA THR A 230 5.43 -40.81 -1.53
C THR A 230 5.42 -40.22 -0.12
N ILE A 231 4.91 -40.98 0.85
CA ILE A 231 4.59 -40.55 2.23
C ILE A 231 5.81 -39.87 2.93
N ASP A 232 7.01 -40.11 2.42
CA ASP A 232 8.28 -39.53 2.87
C ASP A 232 8.41 -38.01 2.63
N VAL A 233 7.86 -37.45 1.55
CA VAL A 233 8.09 -36.05 1.16
C VAL A 233 7.27 -35.03 1.96
N PRO A 234 5.97 -35.22 2.23
CA PRO A 234 5.17 -34.26 3.00
C PRO A 234 5.62 -34.16 4.46
N VAL A 235 6.02 -35.29 5.07
CA VAL A 235 6.51 -35.33 6.46
C VAL A 235 7.86 -34.61 6.55
N LYS A 236 8.76 -34.82 5.59
CA LYS A 236 10.02 -34.07 5.48
C LYS A 236 9.81 -32.58 5.24
N ALA A 237 8.88 -32.20 4.37
CA ALA A 237 8.57 -30.80 4.09
C ALA A 237 7.96 -30.09 5.31
N LEU A 238 7.03 -30.75 6.00
CA LEU A 238 6.41 -30.25 7.22
C LEU A 238 7.42 -30.14 8.37
N ALA A 239 8.30 -31.15 8.53
CA ALA A 239 9.40 -31.12 9.49
C ALA A 239 10.34 -29.93 9.23
N LYS A 240 10.71 -29.68 7.96
CA LYS A 240 11.54 -28.53 7.56
C LYS A 240 10.87 -27.19 7.84
N PHE A 241 9.57 -27.08 7.60
CA PHE A 241 8.79 -25.87 7.84
C PHE A 241 8.68 -25.56 9.34
N ILE A 242 8.30 -26.55 10.14
CA ILE A 242 8.19 -26.42 11.60
C ILE A 242 9.58 -26.13 12.20
N ALA A 243 10.62 -26.84 11.78
CA ALA A 243 11.99 -26.58 12.22
C ALA A 243 12.45 -25.14 11.90
N TRP A 244 12.14 -24.64 10.70
CA TRP A 244 12.43 -23.27 10.31
C TRP A 244 11.70 -22.25 11.20
N GLN A 245 10.38 -22.39 11.34
CA GLN A 245 9.54 -21.53 12.19
C GLN A 245 10.07 -21.46 13.63
N LEU A 246 10.38 -22.62 14.21
CA LEU A 246 10.86 -22.68 15.60
C LEU A 246 12.23 -21.99 15.74
N THR A 247 13.17 -22.23 14.84
CA THR A 247 14.51 -21.61 14.92
C THR A 247 14.52 -20.10 14.68
N CYS A 248 13.60 -19.57 13.88
CA CYS A 248 13.46 -18.12 13.66
C CYS A 248 13.00 -17.34 14.90
N THR A 249 12.48 -18.01 15.95
CA THR A 249 11.88 -17.36 17.14
C THR A 249 12.78 -17.31 18.38
N ASN A 250 14.11 -17.35 18.23
CA ASN A 250 15.07 -17.48 19.34
C ASN A 250 14.74 -18.67 20.26
N PHE A 251 14.72 -19.87 19.66
CA PHE A 251 14.41 -21.12 20.36
C PHE A 251 15.57 -21.53 21.28
N ASN A 252 15.32 -21.70 22.59
CA ASN A 252 16.33 -22.13 23.57
C ASN A 252 16.09 -23.58 24.03
N SER A 253 17.03 -24.14 24.81
CA SER A 253 16.99 -25.51 25.35
C SER A 253 15.72 -25.84 26.14
N THR A 254 15.09 -24.85 26.78
CA THR A 254 13.83 -25.06 27.53
C THR A 254 12.64 -25.31 26.60
N LYS A 255 12.57 -24.58 25.48
CA LYS A 255 11.50 -24.78 24.48
C LYS A 255 11.64 -26.13 23.75
N TRP A 256 12.85 -26.69 23.70
CA TRP A 256 13.09 -28.05 23.18
C TRP A 256 12.48 -29.15 24.03
N VAL A 257 12.59 -29.04 25.35
CA VAL A 257 11.98 -30.00 26.29
C VAL A 257 10.45 -29.94 26.16
N VAL A 258 9.89 -28.75 25.97
CA VAL A 258 8.46 -28.54 25.77
C VAL A 258 7.99 -29.14 24.45
N LEU A 259 8.67 -28.87 23.34
CA LEU A 259 8.34 -29.47 22.03
C LEU A 259 8.46 -30.99 22.07
N GLY A 260 9.54 -31.51 22.66
CA GLY A 260 9.72 -32.94 22.82
C GLY A 260 8.62 -33.59 23.64
N GLY A 261 8.22 -32.95 24.75
CA GLY A 261 7.10 -33.38 25.58
C GLY A 261 5.75 -33.34 24.83
N TYR A 262 5.53 -32.37 23.95
CA TYR A 262 4.33 -32.33 23.10
C TYR A 262 4.33 -33.38 22.00
N LEU A 263 5.49 -33.64 21.39
CA LEU A 263 5.59 -34.67 20.37
C LEU A 263 5.36 -36.04 21.03
N THR A 264 6.04 -36.36 22.11
CA THR A 264 5.94 -37.70 22.72
C THR A 264 4.76 -37.88 23.67
N ASP A 265 3.78 -36.97 23.69
CA ASP A 265 2.64 -36.98 24.64
C ASP A 265 3.08 -37.16 26.10
N GLY A 266 4.25 -36.62 26.47
CA GLY A 266 4.84 -36.76 27.80
C GLY A 266 5.50 -38.12 28.09
N ASP A 267 5.61 -39.03 27.12
CA ASP A 267 6.37 -40.28 27.25
C ASP A 267 7.87 -39.99 27.35
N SER A 268 8.37 -40.02 28.59
CA SER A 268 9.77 -39.79 28.89
C SER A 268 10.71 -40.82 28.26
N HIS A 269 10.30 -42.08 28.10
CA HIS A 269 11.15 -43.12 27.53
C HIS A 269 11.34 -42.90 26.02
N LEU A 270 10.25 -42.63 25.30
CA LEU A 270 10.27 -42.30 23.88
C LEU A 270 11.06 -41.01 23.62
N TYR A 271 10.87 -39.98 24.45
CA TYR A 271 11.61 -38.73 24.36
C TYR A 271 13.13 -38.95 24.47
N HIS A 272 13.59 -39.67 25.50
CA HIS A 272 15.02 -39.96 25.65
C HIS A 272 15.59 -40.81 24.52
N GLN A 273 14.79 -41.74 23.97
CA GLN A 273 15.20 -42.57 22.83
C GLN A 273 15.40 -41.72 21.56
N ILE A 274 14.46 -40.82 21.26
CA ILE A 274 14.57 -39.90 20.13
C ILE A 274 15.77 -38.96 20.33
N CYS A 275 15.93 -38.37 21.52
CA CYS A 275 17.06 -37.50 21.83
C CYS A 275 18.41 -38.19 21.61
N LYS A 276 18.56 -39.41 22.14
CA LYS A 276 19.79 -40.20 21.97
C LYS A 276 20.13 -40.49 20.51
N ASN A 277 19.13 -40.74 19.68
CA ASN A 277 19.33 -41.02 18.26
C ASN A 277 19.68 -39.77 17.46
N VAL A 278 18.97 -38.67 17.69
CA VAL A 278 19.24 -37.38 17.03
C VAL A 278 20.60 -36.83 17.46
N ASP A 279 20.96 -36.93 18.74
CA ASP A 279 22.27 -36.50 19.22
C ASP A 279 23.42 -37.39 18.70
N LYS A 280 23.13 -38.65 18.33
CA LYS A 280 24.12 -39.52 17.67
C LYS A 280 24.31 -39.17 16.20
N GLN A 281 23.25 -38.78 15.49
CA GLN A 281 23.28 -38.53 14.03
C GLN A 281 23.57 -37.07 13.66
N ALA A 282 23.13 -36.12 14.48
CA ALA A 282 23.12 -34.70 14.17
C ALA A 282 23.77 -33.84 15.29
N ALA A 283 24.65 -34.42 16.11
CA ALA A 283 25.28 -33.75 17.27
C ALA A 283 25.94 -32.39 16.92
N LYS A 284 26.55 -32.30 15.73
CA LYS A 284 27.27 -31.13 15.23
C LYS A 284 26.46 -30.31 14.22
N ALA A 285 25.23 -30.74 13.91
CA ALA A 285 24.40 -30.07 12.92
C ALA A 285 23.80 -28.77 13.50
N PRO A 286 23.51 -27.77 12.64
CA PRO A 286 22.78 -26.58 13.04
C PRO A 286 21.46 -26.92 13.76
N GLN A 287 21.04 -26.06 14.68
CA GLN A 287 19.84 -26.27 15.50
C GLN A 287 18.59 -26.62 14.68
N ARG A 288 18.45 -26.01 13.50
CA ARG A 288 17.35 -26.27 12.55
C ARG A 288 17.34 -27.70 12.04
N GLU A 289 18.51 -28.22 11.64
CA GLU A 289 18.63 -29.58 11.11
C GLU A 289 18.39 -30.61 12.22
N ARG A 290 18.80 -30.30 13.46
CA ARG A 290 18.42 -31.11 14.62
C ARG A 290 16.90 -31.11 14.83
N CYS A 291 16.22 -29.97 14.71
CA CYS A 291 14.75 -29.88 14.86
C CYS A 291 14.03 -30.78 13.85
N GLU A 292 14.48 -30.73 12.60
CA GLU A 292 13.94 -31.54 11.52
C GLU A 292 14.06 -33.04 11.85
N GLN A 293 15.24 -33.48 12.30
CA GLN A 293 15.47 -34.88 12.68
C GLN A 293 14.61 -35.35 13.85
N TYR A 294 14.36 -34.49 14.84
CA TYR A 294 13.44 -34.80 15.95
C TYR A 294 12.01 -35.09 15.47
N ILE A 295 11.49 -34.25 14.57
CA ILE A 295 10.13 -34.40 14.03
C ILE A 295 10.04 -35.63 13.13
N LEU A 296 11.06 -35.89 12.32
CA LEU A 296 11.13 -37.08 11.46
C LEU A 296 11.18 -38.38 12.26
N TYR A 297 11.99 -38.44 13.33
CA TYR A 297 12.05 -39.60 14.21
C TYR A 297 10.73 -39.88 14.92
N TRP A 298 10.08 -38.82 15.42
CA TRP A 298 8.76 -38.94 16.01
C TRP A 298 7.73 -39.46 15.00
N ALA A 299 7.70 -38.88 13.79
CA ALA A 299 6.76 -39.29 12.74
C ALA A 299 6.94 -40.76 12.35
N ASN A 300 8.19 -41.22 12.22
CA ASN A 300 8.52 -42.63 11.95
C ASN A 300 8.09 -43.58 13.08
N HIS A 301 8.01 -43.12 14.31
CA HIS A 301 7.59 -43.95 15.44
C HIS A 301 6.07 -44.13 15.50
N HIS A 302 5.31 -43.08 15.16
CA HIS A 302 3.85 -43.08 15.22
C HIS A 302 3.15 -43.48 13.92
N ALA A 303 3.84 -43.36 12.80
CA ALA A 303 3.43 -43.89 11.51
C ALA A 303 4.69 -44.46 10.84
N PRO A 304 5.00 -45.77 11.04
CA PRO A 304 6.20 -46.36 10.46
C PRO A 304 6.17 -46.19 8.95
N LEU A 305 6.95 -45.24 8.47
CA LEU A 305 7.27 -45.11 7.06
C LEU A 305 8.07 -46.37 6.72
N GLU A 306 7.64 -47.15 5.73
CA GLU A 306 8.48 -48.20 5.15
C GLU A 306 9.72 -47.53 4.53
N LEU A 307 10.73 -47.24 5.35
CA LEU A 307 12.00 -46.60 4.97
C LEU A 307 12.96 -47.58 4.27
N ASP A 308 12.58 -48.86 4.14
CA ASP A 308 13.48 -49.94 3.74
C ASP A 308 13.38 -50.37 2.26
N LYS A 309 12.83 -49.54 1.37
CA LYS A 309 12.77 -49.88 -0.07
C LYS A 309 13.22 -48.78 -1.02
N VAL A 310 14.31 -48.05 -0.74
CA VAL A 310 15.11 -47.43 -1.81
C VAL A 310 16.59 -47.36 -1.38
N ILE A 311 17.36 -48.37 -1.78
CA ILE A 311 18.77 -48.20 -2.20
C ILE A 311 18.78 -48.45 -3.71
#